data_AF-A0A023GKC3-F1
#
_entry.id   AF-A0A023GKC3-F1
#
_cell.length_a   1.000
_cell.length_b   1.000
_cell.length_c   1.000
_cell.angle_alpha   90.00
_cell.angle_beta   90.00
_cell.angle_gamma   90.00
#
_symmetry.space_group_name_H-M   'P 1'
#
loop_
_entity.id
_entity.type
_entity.pdbx_description
1 polymer ?
#
loop_
_entity_poly.entity_id
_entity_poly.type
_entity_poly.pdbx_seq_one_letter_code
_entity_poly.pdbx_strand_id
1 'polypeptide(L)'
;MKEVYTTLREEHIGLLRAKAEIEKQLASAKMAAEGAEKVRQDLGEQLRQAREEKRSAEEQLGGLTARGAEAEAVARDNHSLRENVQSLEERVKELQAEMARDRQEQEAAMVALGESHSQAQQRMQQQALAALLLILAGVVQEGEAIVGTSLEDMDRPGRQGYMGTPETLLQQTLVVSQALDKLKAGFEKFEANHEDAEQLISTVCPLAHTVSQVMAAGKGVSQVSPNIELGEELAAACRHLGTESLALIKVPAP
;
A
#
# COMPACT_ATOMS: atom_id res chain seq x y z
N MET A 1 -55.79 -85.44 113.96
CA MET A 1 -54.34 -85.30 113.67
C MET A 1 -53.90 -86.01 112.39
N LYS A 2 -54.39 -87.22 112.04
CA LYS A 2 -54.05 -87.89 110.76
C LYS A 2 -54.68 -87.25 109.52
N GLU A 3 -55.96 -86.84 109.58
CA GLU A 3 -56.70 -86.30 108.42
C GLU A 3 -56.20 -84.94 107.92
N VAL A 4 -55.92 -84.02 108.85
CA VAL A 4 -55.36 -82.69 108.53
C VAL A 4 -53.99 -82.81 107.86
N TYR A 5 -53.22 -83.85 108.21
CA TYR A 5 -51.92 -84.11 107.61
C TYR A 5 -52.04 -84.71 106.19
N THR A 6 -53.08 -85.52 105.93
CA THR A 6 -53.36 -86.06 104.59
C THR A 6 -53.86 -85.02 103.61
N THR A 7 -54.77 -84.12 104.01
CA THR A 7 -55.23 -83.03 103.13
C THR A 7 -54.13 -82.02 102.85
N LEU A 8 -53.36 -81.62 103.86
CA LEU A 8 -52.23 -80.72 103.65
C LEU A 8 -51.13 -81.35 102.77
N ARG A 9 -50.95 -82.67 102.85
CA ARG A 9 -50.04 -83.42 101.96
C ARG A 9 -50.55 -83.47 100.52
N GLU A 10 -51.85 -83.70 100.31
CA GLU A 10 -52.46 -83.73 98.98
C GLU A 10 -52.47 -82.34 98.32
N GLU A 11 -52.76 -81.28 99.08
CA GLU A 11 -52.63 -79.89 98.61
C GLU A 11 -51.18 -79.54 98.29
N HIS A 12 -50.22 -79.97 99.13
CA HIS A 12 -48.81 -79.77 98.85
C HIS A 12 -48.36 -80.49 97.57
N ILE A 13 -48.84 -81.72 97.35
CA ILE A 13 -48.60 -82.48 96.10
C ILE A 13 -49.25 -81.78 94.90
N GLY A 14 -50.46 -81.25 95.06
CA GLY A 14 -51.18 -80.48 94.03
C GLY A 14 -50.45 -79.19 93.65
N LEU A 15 -50.01 -78.43 94.65
CA LEU A 15 -49.21 -77.22 94.47
C LEU A 15 -47.84 -77.52 93.85
N LEU A 16 -47.20 -78.65 94.17
CA LEU A 16 -45.97 -79.10 93.52
C LEU A 16 -46.17 -79.41 92.04
N ARG A 17 -47.29 -80.06 91.67
CA ARG A 17 -47.62 -80.32 90.25
C ARG A 17 -47.97 -79.05 89.50
N ALA A 18 -48.77 -78.17 90.09
CA ALA A 18 -49.09 -76.88 89.49
C ALA A 18 -47.85 -75.99 89.34
N LYS A 19 -46.95 -75.98 90.34
CA LYS A 19 -45.66 -75.31 90.26
C LYS A 19 -44.80 -75.87 89.13
N ALA A 20 -44.69 -77.21 89.01
CA ALA A 20 -43.93 -77.85 87.94
C ALA A 20 -44.52 -77.57 86.54
N GLU A 21 -45.85 -77.53 86.41
CA GLU A 21 -46.54 -77.18 85.18
C GLU A 21 -46.36 -75.70 84.83
N ILE A 22 -46.45 -74.80 85.81
CA ILE A 22 -46.17 -73.37 85.64
C ILE A 22 -44.69 -73.16 85.28
N GLU A 23 -43.75 -73.89 85.88
CA GLU A 23 -42.32 -73.85 85.52
C GLU A 23 -42.08 -74.33 84.08
N LYS A 24 -42.79 -75.37 83.63
CA LYS A 24 -42.73 -75.86 82.25
C LYS A 24 -43.32 -74.87 81.26
N GLN A 25 -44.48 -74.27 81.57
CA GLN A 25 -45.11 -73.25 80.75
C GLN A 25 -44.25 -71.98 80.70
N LEU A 26 -43.67 -71.58 81.83
CA LEU A 26 -42.73 -70.46 81.93
C LEU A 26 -41.47 -70.73 81.09
N ALA A 27 -40.92 -71.95 81.12
CA ALA A 27 -39.79 -72.33 80.28
C ALA A 27 -40.14 -72.30 78.78
N SER A 28 -41.30 -72.83 78.40
CA SER A 28 -41.79 -72.78 77.02
C SER A 28 -42.05 -71.34 76.55
N ALA A 29 -42.66 -70.51 77.38
CA ALA A 29 -42.92 -69.11 77.08
C ALA A 29 -41.62 -68.30 76.98
N LYS A 30 -40.62 -68.58 77.82
CA LYS A 30 -39.27 -68.01 77.71
C LYS A 30 -38.59 -68.39 76.41
N MET A 31 -38.61 -69.66 76.03
CA MET A 31 -38.04 -70.12 74.75
C MET A 31 -38.73 -69.48 73.53
N ALA A 32 -40.06 -69.33 73.56
CA ALA A 32 -40.81 -68.65 72.51
C ALA A 32 -40.52 -67.15 72.47
N ALA A 33 -40.38 -66.50 73.64
CA ALA A 33 -40.00 -65.10 73.75
C ALA A 33 -38.56 -64.86 73.23
N GLU A 34 -37.61 -65.72 73.60
CA GLU A 34 -36.22 -65.68 73.09
C GLU A 34 -36.15 -65.93 71.57
N GLY A 35 -36.97 -66.84 71.04
CA GLY A 35 -37.10 -67.06 69.60
C GLY A 35 -37.68 -65.85 68.87
N ALA A 36 -38.73 -65.24 69.42
CA ALA A 36 -39.32 -64.02 68.87
C ALA A 36 -38.36 -62.82 68.97
N GLU A 37 -37.58 -62.73 70.05
CA GLU A 37 -36.52 -61.72 70.25
C GLU A 37 -35.46 -61.84 69.15
N LYS A 38 -35.00 -63.05 68.84
CA LYS A 38 -34.04 -63.32 67.75
C LYS A 38 -34.62 -62.96 66.38
N VAL A 39 -35.82 -63.41 66.06
CA VAL A 39 -36.47 -63.06 64.77
C VAL A 39 -36.64 -61.55 64.63
N ARG A 40 -36.97 -60.85 65.73
CA ARG A 40 -37.11 -59.40 65.74
C ARG A 40 -35.76 -58.68 65.57
N GLN A 41 -34.67 -59.23 66.11
CA GLN A 41 -33.31 -58.75 65.86
C GLN A 41 -32.90 -58.96 64.40
N ASP A 42 -33.09 -60.16 63.84
CA ASP A 42 -32.75 -60.49 62.46
C ASP A 42 -33.54 -59.62 61.45
N LEU A 43 -34.84 -59.42 61.69
CA LEU A 43 -35.67 -58.52 60.89
C LEU A 43 -35.21 -57.06 61.04
N GLY A 44 -34.78 -56.65 62.24
CA GLY A 44 -34.22 -55.33 62.49
C GLY A 44 -32.93 -55.08 61.69
N GLU A 45 -32.04 -56.07 61.64
CA GLU A 45 -30.81 -56.03 60.85
C GLU A 45 -31.09 -56.01 59.35
N GLN A 46 -31.98 -56.88 58.85
CA GLN A 46 -32.41 -56.88 57.45
C GLN A 46 -33.03 -55.55 57.03
N LEU A 47 -33.87 -54.95 57.88
CA LEU A 47 -34.50 -53.67 57.59
C LEU A 47 -33.50 -52.51 57.63
N ARG A 48 -32.45 -52.61 58.47
CA ARG A 48 -31.34 -51.66 58.47
C ARG A 48 -30.51 -51.77 57.20
N GLN A 49 -30.17 -52.99 56.78
CA GLN A 49 -29.43 -53.25 55.54
C GLN A 49 -30.21 -52.79 54.30
N ALA A 50 -31.49 -53.13 54.20
CA ALA A 50 -32.35 -52.68 53.10
C ALA A 50 -32.47 -51.15 53.03
N ARG A 51 -32.46 -50.46 54.18
CA ARG A 51 -32.45 -48.98 54.23
C ARG A 51 -31.11 -48.39 53.77
N GLU A 52 -30.00 -49.03 54.11
CA GLU A 52 -28.66 -48.61 53.65
C GLU A 52 -28.49 -48.84 52.14
N GLU A 53 -28.92 -50.00 51.63
CA GLU A 53 -28.93 -50.31 50.20
C GLU A 53 -29.84 -49.35 49.43
N LYS A 54 -31.05 -49.08 49.94
CA LYS A 54 -31.95 -48.08 49.37
C LYS A 54 -31.32 -46.69 49.33
N ARG A 55 -30.69 -46.25 50.42
CA ARG A 55 -30.02 -44.94 50.47
C ARG A 55 -28.87 -44.86 49.46
N SER A 56 -28.05 -45.90 49.37
CA SER A 56 -26.95 -45.96 48.39
C SER A 56 -27.47 -45.94 46.95
N ALA A 57 -28.56 -46.67 46.66
CA ALA A 57 -29.20 -46.65 45.35
C ALA A 57 -29.81 -45.28 45.01
N GLU A 58 -30.44 -44.60 45.97
CA GLU A 58 -30.97 -43.24 45.80
C GLU A 58 -29.85 -42.22 45.54
N GLU A 59 -28.72 -42.32 46.25
CA GLU A 59 -27.53 -41.49 46.00
C GLU A 59 -26.92 -41.74 44.61
N GLN A 60 -26.81 -43.00 44.19
CA GLN A 60 -26.35 -43.36 42.84
C GLN A 60 -27.30 -42.85 41.76
N LEU A 61 -28.62 -42.96 41.97
CA LEU A 61 -29.63 -42.45 41.04
C LEU A 61 -29.52 -40.93 40.91
N GLY A 62 -29.34 -40.20 42.03
CA GLY A 62 -29.11 -38.76 42.03
C GLY A 62 -27.81 -38.35 41.32
N GLY A 63 -26.74 -39.13 41.46
CA GLY A 63 -25.49 -38.92 40.73
C GLY A 63 -25.64 -39.15 39.21
N LEU A 64 -26.43 -40.15 38.81
CA LEU A 64 -26.71 -40.43 37.40
C LEU A 64 -27.59 -39.35 36.75
N THR A 65 -28.59 -38.83 37.46
CA THR A 65 -29.43 -37.73 36.95
C THR A 65 -28.63 -36.44 36.79
N ALA A 66 -27.76 -36.10 37.74
CA ALA A 66 -26.87 -34.95 37.64
C ALA A 66 -25.92 -35.07 36.43
N ARG A 67 -25.28 -36.23 36.25
CA ARG A 67 -24.44 -36.51 35.07
C ARG A 67 -25.20 -36.47 33.76
N GLY A 68 -26.45 -36.92 33.75
CA GLY A 68 -27.34 -36.82 32.58
C GLY A 68 -27.61 -35.37 32.19
N ALA A 69 -27.92 -34.52 33.16
CA ALA A 69 -28.13 -33.09 32.93
C ALA A 69 -26.86 -32.36 32.43
N GLU A 70 -25.69 -32.71 32.99
CA GLU A 70 -24.40 -32.20 32.51
C GLU A 70 -24.11 -32.65 31.06
N ALA A 71 -24.36 -33.92 30.73
CA ALA A 71 -24.16 -34.44 29.38
C ALA A 71 -25.07 -33.74 28.35
N GLU A 72 -26.32 -33.45 28.70
CA GLU A 72 -27.25 -32.69 27.84
C GLU A 72 -26.83 -31.22 27.69
N ALA A 73 -26.29 -30.59 28.74
CA ALA A 73 -25.74 -29.24 28.65
C ALA A 73 -24.54 -29.20 27.70
N VAL A 74 -23.58 -30.12 27.88
CA VAL A 74 -22.39 -30.24 27.02
C VAL A 74 -22.75 -30.58 25.57
N ALA A 75 -23.79 -31.38 25.33
CA ALA A 75 -24.27 -31.69 23.99
C ALA A 75 -24.83 -30.46 23.29
N ARG A 76 -25.61 -29.62 24.00
CA ARG A 76 -26.13 -28.35 23.48
C ARG A 76 -25.02 -27.36 23.17
N ASP A 77 -24.04 -27.22 24.07
CA ASP A 77 -22.90 -26.33 23.87
C ASP A 77 -22.06 -26.77 22.66
N ASN A 78 -21.80 -28.09 22.51
CA ASN A 78 -21.10 -28.62 21.34
C ASN A 78 -21.85 -28.36 20.04
N HIS A 79 -23.19 -28.44 20.06
CA HIS A 79 -23.99 -28.15 18.88
C HIS A 79 -23.86 -26.67 18.47
N SER A 80 -24.04 -25.76 19.42
CA SER A 80 -23.88 -24.31 19.20
C SER A 80 -22.46 -23.96 18.73
N LEU A 81 -21.43 -24.57 19.32
CA LEU A 81 -20.04 -24.36 18.89
C LEU A 81 -19.81 -24.84 17.45
N ARG A 82 -20.39 -25.97 17.03
CA ARG A 82 -20.28 -26.45 15.65
C ARG A 82 -20.93 -25.51 14.65
N GLU A 83 -22.10 -24.98 14.97
CA GLU A 83 -22.78 -23.99 14.11
C GLU A 83 -21.95 -22.71 13.99
N ASN A 84 -21.39 -22.23 15.09
CA ASN A 84 -20.51 -21.06 15.09
C ASN A 84 -19.23 -21.28 14.27
N VAL A 85 -18.60 -22.46 14.40
CA VAL A 85 -17.43 -22.82 13.59
C VAL A 85 -17.78 -22.82 12.11
N GLN A 86 -18.90 -23.43 11.73
CA GLN A 86 -19.33 -23.48 10.33
C GLN A 86 -19.60 -22.06 9.77
N SER A 87 -20.28 -21.20 10.54
CA SER A 87 -20.52 -19.80 10.14
C SER A 87 -19.22 -19.01 9.99
N LEU A 88 -18.25 -19.22 10.88
CA LEU A 88 -16.94 -18.58 10.80
C LEU A 88 -16.15 -19.07 9.58
N GLU A 89 -16.20 -20.37 9.26
CA GLU A 89 -15.55 -20.92 8.07
C GLU A 89 -16.11 -20.33 6.78
N GLU A 90 -17.43 -20.12 6.71
CA GLU A 90 -18.08 -19.46 5.57
C GLU A 90 -17.62 -18.00 5.43
N ARG A 91 -17.64 -17.24 6.53
CA ARG A 91 -17.14 -15.85 6.54
C ARG A 91 -15.67 -15.74 6.15
N VAL A 92 -14.84 -16.68 6.58
CA VAL A 92 -13.41 -16.71 6.19
C VAL A 92 -13.28 -16.94 4.69
N LYS A 93 -14.07 -17.83 4.09
CA LYS A 93 -14.05 -18.05 2.63
C LYS A 93 -14.51 -16.82 1.86
N GLU A 94 -15.55 -16.15 2.33
CA GLU A 94 -16.04 -14.91 1.72
C GLU A 94 -14.97 -13.82 1.75
N LEU A 95 -14.37 -13.56 2.92
CA LEU A 95 -13.30 -12.58 3.06
C LEU A 95 -12.07 -12.93 2.22
N GLN A 96 -11.71 -14.21 2.11
CA GLN A 96 -10.62 -14.65 1.23
C GLN A 96 -10.93 -14.36 -0.25
N ALA A 97 -12.18 -14.56 -0.68
CA ALA A 97 -12.60 -14.26 -2.04
C ALA A 97 -12.66 -12.76 -2.32
N GLU A 98 -13.04 -11.95 -1.34
CA GLU A 98 -13.03 -10.48 -1.44
C GLU A 98 -11.60 -9.94 -1.52
N MET A 99 -10.72 -10.37 -0.61
CA MET A 99 -9.29 -10.00 -0.64
C MET A 99 -8.61 -10.37 -1.96
N ALA A 100 -8.96 -11.51 -2.56
CA ALA A 100 -8.41 -11.91 -3.85
C ALA A 100 -8.86 -10.98 -4.98
N ARG A 101 -10.12 -10.52 -4.97
CA ARG A 101 -10.64 -9.54 -5.93
C ARG A 101 -10.00 -8.18 -5.75
N ASP A 102 -9.97 -7.68 -4.52
CA ASP A 102 -9.36 -6.38 -4.20
C ASP A 102 -7.89 -6.34 -4.63
N ARG A 103 -7.16 -7.43 -4.39
CA ARG A 103 -5.77 -7.55 -4.83
C ARG A 103 -5.64 -7.51 -6.34
N GLN A 104 -6.51 -8.22 -7.07
CA GLN A 104 -6.52 -8.21 -8.53
C GLN A 104 -6.85 -6.82 -9.08
N GLU A 105 -7.82 -6.13 -8.50
CA GLU A 105 -8.17 -4.75 -8.86
C GLU A 105 -7.03 -3.77 -8.57
N GLN A 106 -6.37 -3.92 -7.42
CA GLN A 106 -5.22 -3.10 -7.06
C GLN A 106 -4.05 -3.32 -8.01
N GLU A 107 -3.75 -4.57 -8.37
CA GLU A 107 -2.70 -4.90 -9.35
C GLU A 107 -3.03 -4.33 -10.73
N ALA A 108 -4.28 -4.45 -11.19
CA ALA A 108 -4.72 -3.85 -12.46
C ALA A 108 -4.64 -2.32 -12.45
N ALA A 109 -5.08 -1.68 -11.36
CA ALA A 109 -5.00 -0.23 -11.20
C ALA A 109 -3.54 0.27 -11.17
N MET A 110 -2.64 -0.46 -10.52
CA MET A 110 -1.22 -0.11 -10.48
C MET A 110 -0.57 -0.18 -11.86
N VAL A 111 -0.89 -1.21 -12.66
CA VAL A 111 -0.40 -1.32 -14.05
C VAL A 111 -0.94 -0.18 -14.90
N ALA A 112 -2.24 0.08 -14.87
CA ALA A 112 -2.86 1.17 -15.63
C ALA A 112 -2.29 2.55 -15.26
N LEU A 113 -2.04 2.78 -13.96
CA LEU A 113 -1.43 4.02 -13.49
C LEU A 113 0.03 4.15 -13.98
N GLY A 114 0.80 3.05 -13.95
CA GLY A 114 2.18 3.03 -14.44
C GLY A 114 2.27 3.34 -15.94
N GLU A 115 1.40 2.74 -16.75
CA GLU A 115 1.32 3.00 -18.19
C GLU A 115 0.91 4.46 -18.47
N SER A 116 -0.11 4.96 -17.78
CA SER A 116 -0.58 6.34 -17.90
C SER A 116 0.52 7.35 -17.53
N HIS A 117 1.25 7.09 -16.44
CA HIS A 117 2.36 7.94 -16.01
C HIS A 117 3.50 7.96 -17.04
N SER A 118 3.88 6.79 -17.56
CA SER A 118 4.91 6.69 -18.60
C SER A 118 4.53 7.43 -19.88
N GLN A 119 3.27 7.27 -20.33
CA GLN A 119 2.75 7.99 -21.49
C GLN A 119 2.70 9.51 -21.27
N ALA A 120 2.28 9.96 -20.09
CA ALA A 120 2.25 11.37 -19.74
C ALA A 120 3.67 11.97 -19.73
N GLN A 121 4.64 11.27 -19.16
CA GLN A 121 6.04 11.70 -19.13
C GLN A 121 6.63 11.80 -20.54
N GLN A 122 6.40 10.80 -21.40
CA GLN A 122 6.84 10.83 -22.80
C GLN A 122 6.22 11.99 -23.58
N ARG A 123 4.91 12.22 -23.43
CA ARG A 123 4.23 13.36 -24.06
C ARG A 123 4.82 14.69 -23.59
N MET A 124 5.08 14.82 -22.29
CA MET A 124 5.65 16.05 -21.73
C MET A 124 7.06 16.31 -22.27
N GLN A 125 7.92 15.28 -22.37
CA GLN A 125 9.25 15.39 -22.98
C GLN A 125 9.18 15.79 -24.46
N GLN A 126 8.29 15.17 -25.23
CA GLN A 126 8.09 15.51 -26.65
C GLN A 126 7.60 16.96 -26.81
N GLN A 127 6.67 17.40 -25.96
CA GLN A 127 6.18 18.78 -25.97
C GLN A 127 7.29 19.79 -25.61
N ALA A 128 8.13 19.46 -24.63
CA ALA A 128 9.27 20.29 -24.25
C ALA A 128 10.28 20.44 -25.39
N LEU A 129 10.65 19.33 -26.05
CA LEU A 129 11.55 19.36 -27.21
C LEU A 129 10.95 20.15 -28.38
N ALA A 130 9.66 19.94 -28.69
CA ALA A 130 8.98 20.69 -29.74
C ALA A 130 8.95 22.21 -29.45
N ALA A 131 8.69 22.60 -28.20
CA ALA A 131 8.73 24.00 -27.79
C ALA A 131 10.13 24.60 -27.91
N LEU A 132 11.18 23.85 -27.54
CA LEU A 132 12.57 24.27 -27.68
C LEU A 132 12.93 24.55 -29.14
N LEU A 133 12.54 23.64 -30.06
CA LEU A 133 12.79 23.80 -31.49
C LEU A 133 12.04 24.98 -32.10
N LEU A 134 10.82 25.26 -31.63
CA LEU A 134 10.08 26.46 -32.05
C LEU A 134 10.77 27.76 -31.59
N ILE A 135 11.29 27.80 -30.37
CA ILE A 135 12.07 28.94 -29.87
C ILE A 135 13.33 29.13 -30.71
N LEU A 136 14.07 28.04 -30.97
CA LEU A 136 15.28 28.09 -31.80
C LEU A 136 14.98 28.61 -33.21
N ALA A 137 13.91 28.11 -33.83
CA ALA A 137 13.47 28.60 -35.14
C ALA A 137 13.12 30.09 -35.12
N GLY A 138 12.42 30.56 -34.08
CA GLY A 138 12.10 31.98 -33.90
C GLY A 138 13.35 32.85 -33.73
N VAL A 139 14.35 32.38 -32.99
CA VAL A 139 15.62 33.10 -32.81
C VAL A 139 16.43 33.13 -34.11
N VAL A 140 16.42 32.06 -34.90
CA VAL A 140 17.05 32.02 -36.23
C VAL A 140 16.38 33.02 -37.18
N GLN A 141 15.04 33.07 -37.19
CA GLN A 141 14.28 34.04 -37.98
C GLN A 141 14.58 35.49 -37.58
N GLU A 142 14.71 35.75 -36.28
CA GLU A 142 15.09 37.07 -35.78
C GLU A 142 16.52 37.45 -36.21
N GLY A 143 17.47 36.51 -36.10
CA GLY A 143 18.84 36.70 -36.60
C GLY A 143 18.88 36.98 -38.11
N GLU A 144 18.08 36.27 -38.89
CA GLU A 144 17.91 36.53 -40.33
C GLU A 144 17.37 37.95 -40.58
N ALA A 145 16.32 38.35 -39.86
CA ALA A 145 15.72 39.67 -40.02
C ALA A 145 16.69 40.81 -39.69
N ILE A 146 17.51 40.66 -38.64
CA ILE A 146 18.53 41.65 -38.24
C ILE A 146 19.56 41.85 -39.36
N VAL A 147 20.17 40.78 -39.87
CA VAL A 147 21.18 40.87 -40.93
C VAL A 147 20.54 41.32 -42.25
N GLY A 148 19.37 40.79 -42.59
CA GLY A 148 18.62 41.14 -43.80
C GLY A 148 18.27 42.63 -43.86
N THR A 149 17.74 43.18 -42.77
CA THR A 149 17.45 44.62 -42.66
C THR A 149 18.71 45.46 -42.83
N SER A 150 19.82 45.02 -42.22
CA SER A 150 21.11 45.72 -42.30
C SER A 150 21.70 45.69 -43.71
N LEU A 151 21.52 44.58 -44.44
CA LEU A 151 21.92 44.42 -45.83
C LEU A 151 21.11 45.34 -46.75
N GLU A 152 19.78 45.39 -46.58
CA GLU A 152 18.93 46.33 -47.32
C GLU A 152 19.33 47.80 -47.07
N ASP A 153 19.69 48.14 -45.83
CA ASP A 153 20.12 49.49 -45.48
C ASP A 153 21.47 49.86 -46.10
N MET A 154 22.36 48.90 -46.40
CA MET A 154 23.61 49.18 -47.13
C MET A 154 23.37 49.69 -48.57
N ASP A 155 22.26 49.28 -49.17
CA ASP A 155 21.87 49.63 -50.53
C ASP A 155 21.04 50.92 -50.60
N ARG A 156 20.52 51.39 -49.46
CA ARG A 156 19.72 52.61 -49.37
C ARG A 156 20.62 53.86 -49.26
N PRO A 157 20.60 54.79 -50.25
CA PRO A 157 21.38 56.01 -50.18
C PRO A 157 20.90 56.92 -49.04
N GLY A 158 21.84 57.48 -48.27
CA GLY A 158 21.58 58.50 -47.25
C GLY A 158 21.02 58.02 -45.91
N ARG A 159 20.85 56.70 -45.69
CA ARG A 159 20.35 56.14 -44.42
C ARG A 159 21.40 55.95 -43.34
N GLN A 160 22.68 55.83 -43.70
CA GLN A 160 23.74 55.53 -42.75
C GLN A 160 24.64 56.76 -42.55
N GLY A 161 24.69 57.25 -41.32
CA GLY A 161 25.70 58.23 -40.90
C GLY A 161 27.07 57.56 -40.77
N TYR A 162 28.14 58.36 -40.78
CA TYR A 162 29.50 57.85 -40.51
C TYR A 162 29.54 57.18 -39.12
N MET A 163 29.82 55.86 -39.10
CA MET A 163 29.68 54.99 -37.92
C MET A 163 31.01 54.31 -37.51
N GLY A 164 32.18 54.78 -37.94
CA GLY A 164 33.44 54.21 -37.46
C GLY A 164 34.67 54.59 -38.28
N THR A 165 35.84 54.45 -37.66
CA THR A 165 37.15 54.52 -38.30
C THR A 165 37.61 53.12 -38.76
N PRO A 166 38.62 53.02 -39.67
CA PRO A 166 39.21 51.74 -40.03
C PRO A 166 39.65 50.90 -38.82
N GLU A 167 40.16 51.54 -37.76
CA GLU A 167 40.57 50.87 -36.53
C GLU A 167 39.38 50.26 -35.78
N THR A 168 38.26 50.99 -35.68
CA THR A 168 37.04 50.46 -35.06
C THR A 168 36.44 49.30 -35.86
N LEU A 169 36.54 49.35 -37.19
CA LEU A 169 36.10 48.26 -38.06
C LEU A 169 36.92 46.99 -37.83
N LEU A 170 38.25 47.11 -37.72
CA LEU A 170 39.13 45.97 -37.40
C LEU A 170 38.80 45.36 -36.05
N GLN A 171 38.52 46.18 -35.03
CA GLN A 171 38.10 45.69 -33.71
C GLN A 171 36.75 44.94 -33.77
N GLN A 172 35.78 45.45 -34.53
CA GLN A 172 34.48 44.80 -34.67
C GLN A 172 34.57 43.45 -35.41
N THR A 173 35.46 43.33 -36.41
CA THR A 173 35.72 42.04 -37.08
C THR A 173 36.25 40.98 -36.11
N LEU A 174 37.07 41.37 -35.13
CA LEU A 174 37.53 40.45 -34.08
C LEU A 174 36.36 39.97 -33.19
N VAL A 175 35.44 40.87 -32.86
CA VAL A 175 34.24 40.54 -32.07
C VAL A 175 33.33 39.57 -32.83
N VAL A 176 33.17 39.75 -34.16
CA VAL A 176 32.44 38.81 -35.01
C VAL A 176 33.11 37.43 -35.01
N SER A 177 34.44 37.36 -35.10
CA SER A 177 35.16 36.08 -35.02
C SER A 177 34.88 35.35 -33.70
N GLN A 178 34.89 36.06 -32.57
CA GLN A 178 34.59 35.48 -31.26
C GLN A 178 33.12 35.05 -31.14
N ALA A 179 32.19 35.78 -31.75
CA ALA A 179 30.79 35.41 -31.80
C ALA A 179 30.57 34.15 -32.66
N LEU A 180 31.30 34.00 -33.78
CA LEU A 180 31.29 32.81 -34.62
C LEU A 180 31.82 31.58 -33.87
N ASP A 181 32.91 31.71 -33.10
CA ASP A 181 33.44 30.60 -32.29
C ASP A 181 32.39 30.12 -31.27
N LYS A 182 31.66 31.06 -30.65
CA LYS A 182 30.59 30.73 -29.70
C LYS A 182 29.39 30.07 -30.38
N LEU A 183 29.01 30.55 -31.57
CA LEU A 183 27.94 29.94 -32.38
C LEU A 183 28.32 28.51 -32.76
N LYS A 184 29.53 28.29 -33.26
CA LYS A 184 30.04 26.98 -33.63
C LYS A 184 30.02 26.01 -32.45
N ALA A 185 30.54 26.42 -31.29
CA ALA A 185 30.52 25.61 -30.08
C ALA A 185 29.09 25.31 -29.60
N GLY A 186 28.15 26.26 -29.77
CA GLY A 186 26.73 26.04 -29.47
C GLY A 186 26.08 25.03 -30.44
N PHE A 187 26.42 25.11 -31.72
CA PHE A 187 25.94 24.19 -32.74
C PHE A 187 26.45 22.76 -32.53
N GLU A 188 27.75 22.59 -32.24
CA GLU A 188 28.34 21.27 -31.95
C GLU A 188 27.67 20.58 -30.74
N LYS A 189 27.30 21.35 -29.71
CA LYS A 189 26.54 20.83 -28.56
C LYS A 189 25.12 20.42 -28.94
N PHE A 190 24.44 21.25 -29.72
CA PHE A 190 23.08 20.97 -30.18
C PHE A 190 23.02 19.76 -31.13
N GLU A 191 24.05 19.56 -31.96
CA GLU A 191 24.18 18.39 -32.84
C GLU A 191 24.41 17.10 -32.03
N ALA A 192 25.19 17.18 -30.95
CA ALA A 192 25.39 16.06 -30.04
C ALA A 192 24.15 15.74 -29.19
N ASN A 193 23.38 16.76 -28.80
CA ASN A 193 22.15 16.64 -28.04
C ASN A 193 21.15 17.75 -28.39
N HIS A 194 20.05 17.40 -29.07
CA HIS A 194 19.02 18.35 -29.46
C HIS A 194 18.24 18.99 -28.30
N GLU A 195 18.39 18.49 -27.08
CA GLU A 195 17.85 19.13 -25.87
C GLU A 195 18.77 20.26 -25.36
N ASP A 196 20.05 20.28 -25.75
CA ASP A 196 21.05 21.28 -25.35
C ASP A 196 21.18 22.39 -26.41
N ALA A 197 20.12 23.19 -26.53
CA ALA A 197 20.08 24.32 -27.48
C ALA A 197 20.39 25.69 -26.84
N GLU A 198 20.64 25.77 -25.53
CA GLU A 198 20.76 27.03 -24.78
C GLU A 198 21.86 27.95 -25.34
N GLN A 199 23.04 27.38 -25.57
CA GLN A 199 24.17 28.13 -26.11
C GLN A 199 23.91 28.58 -27.55
N LEU A 200 23.24 27.75 -28.35
CA LEU A 200 22.89 28.10 -29.73
C LEU A 200 21.87 29.26 -29.74
N ILE A 201 20.79 29.14 -28.97
CA ILE A 201 19.75 30.17 -28.80
C ILE A 201 20.35 31.51 -28.36
N SER A 202 21.30 31.49 -27.42
CA SER A 202 21.91 32.71 -26.88
C SER A 202 22.96 33.36 -27.78
N THR A 203 23.42 32.70 -28.86
CA THR A 203 24.54 33.19 -29.69
C THR A 203 24.12 33.69 -31.08
N VAL A 204 22.99 33.23 -31.62
CA VAL A 204 22.49 33.62 -32.96
C VAL A 204 22.23 35.14 -33.07
N CYS A 205 21.41 35.74 -32.20
CA CYS A 205 21.13 37.18 -32.28
C CYS A 205 22.36 38.07 -32.00
N PRO A 206 23.23 37.76 -31.01
CA PRO A 206 24.48 38.49 -30.84
C PRO A 206 25.40 38.44 -32.08
N LEU A 207 25.50 37.28 -32.75
CA LEU A 207 26.24 37.20 -34.01
C LEU A 207 25.60 38.11 -35.07
N ALA A 208 24.28 38.02 -35.27
CA ALA A 208 23.56 38.86 -36.22
C ALA A 208 23.82 40.36 -35.98
N HIS A 209 23.74 40.82 -34.73
CA HIS A 209 24.02 42.21 -34.37
C HIS A 209 25.47 42.62 -34.64
N THR A 210 26.44 41.78 -34.29
CA THR A 210 27.87 42.10 -34.50
C THR A 210 28.22 42.16 -35.98
N VAL A 211 27.67 41.26 -36.79
CA VAL A 211 27.76 41.31 -38.26
C VAL A 211 27.15 42.60 -38.81
N SER A 212 25.92 42.95 -38.39
CA SER A 212 25.26 44.19 -38.78
C SER A 212 26.08 45.45 -38.44
N GLN A 213 26.74 45.46 -37.28
CA GLN A 213 27.62 46.56 -36.88
C GLN A 213 28.85 46.68 -37.79
N VAL A 214 29.50 45.56 -38.13
CA VAL A 214 30.62 45.55 -39.09
C VAL A 214 30.18 46.06 -40.46
N MET A 215 28.99 45.66 -40.93
CA MET A 215 28.43 46.13 -42.20
C MET A 215 28.21 47.65 -42.21
N ALA A 216 27.59 48.18 -41.15
CA ALA A 216 27.34 49.62 -41.01
C ALA A 216 28.64 50.43 -40.89
N ALA A 217 29.59 49.96 -40.07
CA ALA A 217 30.89 50.60 -39.93
C ALA A 217 31.70 50.56 -41.22
N GLY A 218 31.72 49.41 -41.91
CA GLY A 218 32.40 49.25 -43.20
C GLY A 218 31.80 50.13 -44.29
N LYS A 219 30.47 50.27 -44.34
CA LYS A 219 29.81 51.24 -45.23
C LYS A 219 30.23 52.68 -44.90
N GLY A 220 30.23 53.06 -43.61
CA GLY A 220 30.68 54.39 -43.17
C GLY A 220 32.12 54.68 -43.56
N VAL A 221 33.04 53.74 -43.33
CA VAL A 221 34.46 53.85 -43.72
C VAL A 221 34.61 53.93 -45.24
N SER A 222 33.86 53.13 -46.00
CA SER A 222 33.93 53.15 -47.46
C SER A 222 33.54 54.50 -48.06
N GLN A 223 32.55 55.17 -47.48
CA GLN A 223 32.03 56.45 -47.98
C GLN A 223 32.99 57.63 -47.76
N VAL A 224 33.83 57.57 -46.73
CA VAL A 224 34.81 58.62 -46.42
C VAL A 224 36.23 58.27 -46.88
N SER A 225 36.39 57.14 -47.57
CA SER A 225 37.69 56.71 -48.07
C SER A 225 38.24 57.71 -49.07
N PRO A 226 39.50 58.17 -48.92
CA PRO A 226 40.14 59.03 -49.92
C PRO A 226 40.44 58.28 -51.23
N ASN A 227 40.45 56.94 -51.20
CA ASN A 227 40.59 56.08 -52.38
C ASN A 227 39.23 55.43 -52.69
N ILE A 228 38.64 55.81 -53.82
CA ILE A 228 37.32 55.35 -54.27
C ILE A 228 37.32 53.84 -54.52
N GLU A 229 38.34 53.31 -55.21
CA GLU A 229 38.43 51.87 -55.53
C GLU A 229 38.45 51.02 -54.25
N LEU A 230 39.29 51.42 -53.28
CA LEU A 230 39.37 50.73 -51.98
C LEU A 230 38.06 50.84 -51.17
N GLY A 231 37.36 51.98 -51.27
CA GLY A 231 36.05 52.15 -50.67
C GLY A 231 35.00 51.22 -51.28
N GLU A 232 34.95 51.12 -52.60
CA GLU A 232 34.04 50.22 -53.31
C GLU A 232 34.31 48.74 -53.00
N GLU A 233 35.59 48.34 -52.97
CA GLU A 233 36.02 47.00 -52.56
C GLU A 233 35.58 46.68 -51.13
N LEU A 234 35.78 47.61 -50.19
CA LEU A 234 35.36 47.42 -48.80
C LEU A 234 33.84 47.28 -48.68
N ALA A 235 33.07 48.12 -49.38
CA ALA A 235 31.62 48.02 -49.39
C ALA A 235 31.14 46.69 -50.00
N ALA A 236 31.83 46.17 -51.02
CA ALA A 236 31.56 44.87 -51.60
C ALA A 236 31.86 43.73 -50.63
N ALA A 237 32.99 43.79 -49.91
CA ALA A 237 33.34 42.82 -48.89
C ALA A 237 32.33 42.78 -47.74
N CYS A 238 31.86 43.94 -47.26
CA CYS A 238 30.82 44.02 -46.23
C CYS A 238 29.47 43.48 -46.71
N ARG A 239 29.10 43.71 -47.98
CA ARG A 239 27.91 43.08 -48.57
C ARG A 239 28.05 41.57 -48.61
N HIS A 240 29.21 41.08 -49.07
CA HIS A 240 29.48 39.65 -49.12
C HIS A 240 29.42 39.00 -47.73
N LEU A 241 29.99 39.66 -46.70
CA LEU A 241 29.87 39.22 -45.31
C LEU A 241 28.40 39.09 -44.88
N GLY A 242 27.56 40.08 -45.20
CA GLY A 242 26.12 40.03 -44.88
C GLY A 242 25.41 38.88 -45.61
N THR A 243 25.70 38.65 -46.88
CA THR A 243 25.10 37.54 -47.65
C THR A 243 25.52 36.16 -47.13
N GLU A 244 26.81 35.98 -46.81
CA GLU A 244 27.32 34.73 -46.23
C GLU A 244 26.78 34.49 -44.82
N SER A 245 26.67 35.55 -44.01
CA SER A 245 26.09 35.46 -42.67
C SER A 245 24.61 35.08 -42.72
N LEU A 246 23.84 35.60 -43.68
CA LEU A 246 22.47 35.16 -43.92
C LEU A 246 22.40 33.71 -44.35
N ALA A 247 23.30 33.25 -45.23
CA ALA A 247 23.36 31.87 -45.65
C ALA A 247 23.72 30.92 -44.49
N LEU A 248 24.60 31.37 -43.58
CA LEU A 248 24.98 30.62 -42.37
C LEU A 248 23.84 30.53 -41.35
N ILE A 249 23.13 31.64 -41.11
CA ILE A 249 22.02 31.70 -40.15
C ILE A 249 20.79 30.97 -40.72
N LYS A 250 20.56 31.03 -42.03
CA LYS A 250 19.54 30.24 -42.72
C LYS A 250 19.89 28.76 -42.65
N VAL A 251 19.34 28.08 -41.66
CA VAL A 251 19.25 26.63 -41.71
C VAL A 251 18.34 26.27 -42.89
N PRO A 252 18.77 25.45 -43.86
CA PRO A 252 17.88 24.94 -44.89
C PRO A 252 16.78 24.14 -44.18
N ALA A 253 15.53 24.56 -44.35
CA ALA A 253 14.39 23.76 -43.93
C ALA A 253 14.52 22.37 -44.58
N PRO A 254 14.34 21.28 -43.83
CA PRO A 254 14.26 19.94 -44.42
C PRO A 254 13.07 19.80 -45.37
#